data_AF-C2E6W7-F1
#
_entry.id   AF-C2E6W7-F1
#
_cell.length_a   1.000
_cell.length_b   1.000
_cell.length_c   1.000
_cell.angle_alpha   90.00
_cell.angle_beta   90.00
_cell.angle_gamma   90.00
#
_symmetry.space_group_name_H-M   'P 1'
#
loop_
_entity.id
_entity.type
_entity.pdbx_description
1 polymer ?
#
loop_
_entity_poly.entity_id
_entity_poly.type
_entity_poly.pdbx_seq_one_letter_code
_entity_poly.pdbx_strand_id
1 'polypeptide(L)'
;MSNYFDNSHIDGKQLTPQQIADAIRHKKFGVDVREAMAQGLEYCMTQAQKVDKLEQDLSNLDKRVTALEVLPNEVAEVKRDIGTINTQVAKLNLAVFGDGATEISIDSQNDINNTKKAKGISIDYDNDKR
;
A
#
# COMPACT_ATOMS: atom_id res chain seq x y z
N MET A 1 -23.93 -51.40 41.15
CA MET A 1 -23.98 -50.78 39.81
C MET A 1 -23.85 -49.27 39.96
N SER A 2 -22.74 -48.68 39.49
CA SER A 2 -22.66 -47.22 39.36
C SER A 2 -23.52 -46.80 38.17
N ASN A 3 -24.43 -45.85 38.35
CA ASN A 3 -25.34 -45.39 37.31
C ASN A 3 -24.55 -44.71 36.18
N TYR A 4 -24.35 -45.43 35.09
CA TYR A 4 -23.60 -45.01 33.89
C TYR A 4 -24.33 -43.95 33.03
N PHE A 5 -25.46 -43.39 33.49
CA PHE A 5 -26.29 -42.47 32.71
C PHE A 5 -26.16 -41.05 33.27
N ASP A 6 -25.37 -40.21 32.58
CA ASP A 6 -25.41 -38.77 32.78
C ASP A 6 -26.50 -38.16 31.87
N ASN A 7 -27.64 -37.86 32.49
CA ASN A 7 -28.81 -37.25 31.87
C ASN A 7 -28.80 -35.71 31.97
N SER A 8 -27.67 -35.11 32.37
CA SER A 8 -27.57 -33.66 32.41
C SER A 8 -27.72 -33.06 31.00
N HIS A 9 -28.71 -32.17 30.86
CA HIS A 9 -28.88 -31.33 29.69
C HIS A 9 -27.82 -30.22 29.71
N ILE A 10 -27.26 -29.91 28.54
CA ILE A 10 -26.42 -28.72 28.39
C ILE A 10 -27.36 -27.52 28.39
N ASP A 11 -27.58 -26.93 29.55
CA ASP A 11 -28.39 -25.73 29.72
C ASP A 11 -27.65 -24.53 29.16
N GLY A 12 -28.02 -24.12 27.93
CA GLY A 12 -27.97 -22.74 27.41
C GLY A 12 -26.62 -22.00 27.40
N LYS A 13 -25.53 -22.58 27.90
CA LYS A 13 -24.20 -21.99 27.89
C LYS A 13 -23.57 -22.19 26.51
N GLN A 14 -23.01 -21.11 25.95
CA GLN A 14 -22.08 -21.22 24.82
C GLN A 14 -20.88 -22.08 25.27
N LEU A 15 -20.86 -23.32 24.81
CA LEU A 15 -19.74 -24.23 25.02
C LEU A 15 -18.71 -23.97 23.93
N THR A 16 -17.43 -23.96 24.30
CA THR A 16 -16.36 -24.01 23.32
C THR A 16 -16.41 -25.37 22.62
N PRO A 17 -15.98 -25.49 21.36
CA PRO A 17 -16.18 -26.79 20.71
C PRO A 17 -15.24 -27.88 21.19
N GLN A 18 -14.16 -27.55 21.92
CA GLN A 18 -13.44 -28.50 22.76
C GLN A 18 -14.34 -29.12 23.83
N GLN A 19 -15.17 -28.30 24.51
CA GLN A 19 -16.14 -28.77 25.51
C GLN A 19 -17.26 -29.60 24.86
N ILE A 20 -17.64 -29.30 23.61
CA ILE A 20 -18.62 -30.10 22.86
C ILE A 20 -18.00 -31.45 22.44
N ALA A 21 -16.74 -31.46 21.97
CA ALA A 21 -16.02 -32.68 21.64
C ALA A 21 -15.84 -33.60 22.86
N ASP A 22 -15.45 -33.04 24.00
CA ASP A 22 -15.35 -33.77 25.28
C ASP A 22 -16.70 -34.28 25.76
N ALA A 23 -17.77 -33.48 25.64
CA ALA A 23 -19.12 -33.92 25.96
C ALA A 23 -19.58 -35.07 25.06
N ILE A 24 -19.25 -35.04 23.76
CA ILE A 24 -19.53 -36.13 22.82
C ILE A 24 -18.80 -37.41 23.26
N ARG A 25 -17.53 -37.32 23.67
CA ARG A 25 -16.75 -38.48 24.19
C ARG A 25 -17.40 -39.15 25.41
N HIS A 26 -18.24 -38.43 26.16
CA HIS A 26 -18.96 -38.95 27.33
C HIS A 26 -20.41 -39.41 27.07
N LYS A 27 -20.96 -39.23 25.85
CA LYS A 27 -22.32 -39.72 25.50
C LYS A 27 -22.36 -41.23 25.24
N LYS A 28 -23.53 -41.86 25.21
CA LYS A 28 -23.70 -43.33 25.13
C LYS A 28 -23.59 -43.96 23.74
N PHE A 29 -22.75 -43.40 22.86
CA PHE A 29 -22.45 -44.01 21.56
C PHE A 29 -21.27 -45.02 21.68
N GLY A 30 -20.97 -45.82 20.66
CA GLY A 30 -19.73 -46.61 20.64
C GLY A 30 -18.50 -45.71 20.73
N VAL A 31 -17.41 -46.16 21.36
CA VAL A 31 -16.17 -45.36 21.55
C VAL A 31 -15.67 -44.77 20.23
N ASP A 32 -15.64 -45.58 19.17
CA ASP A 32 -15.16 -45.18 17.84
C ASP A 32 -16.03 -44.09 17.19
N VAL A 33 -17.34 -44.18 17.37
CA VAL A 33 -18.29 -43.19 16.82
C VAL A 33 -18.11 -41.84 17.52
N ARG A 34 -17.87 -41.83 18.84
CA ARG A 34 -17.64 -40.58 19.59
C ARG A 34 -16.32 -39.92 19.22
N GLU A 35 -15.27 -40.72 19.07
CA GLU A 35 -13.95 -40.20 18.70
C GLU A 35 -13.97 -39.63 17.27
N ALA A 36 -14.62 -40.31 16.32
CA ALA A 36 -14.82 -39.78 14.98
C ALA A 36 -15.62 -38.46 14.96
N MET A 37 -16.66 -38.34 15.79
CA MET A 37 -17.45 -37.11 15.91
C MET A 37 -16.64 -35.97 16.54
N ALA A 38 -15.85 -36.25 17.59
CA ALA A 38 -14.98 -35.27 18.24
C ALA A 38 -13.91 -34.74 17.27
N GLN A 39 -13.21 -35.63 16.56
CA GLN A 39 -12.22 -35.26 15.56
C GLN A 39 -12.82 -34.49 14.39
N GLY A 40 -14.02 -34.89 13.93
CA GLY A 40 -14.75 -34.17 12.89
C GLY A 40 -15.09 -32.73 13.30
N LEU A 41 -15.49 -32.52 14.56
CA LEU A 41 -15.76 -31.19 15.09
C LEU A 41 -14.50 -30.33 15.22
N GLU A 42 -13.41 -30.90 15.74
CA GLU A 42 -12.10 -30.23 15.84
C GLU A 42 -11.57 -29.82 14.45
N TYR A 43 -11.75 -30.69 13.45
CA TYR A 43 -11.42 -30.37 12.06
C TYR A 43 -12.26 -29.20 11.53
N CYS A 44 -13.60 -29.27 11.64
CA CYS A 44 -14.49 -28.22 11.16
C CYS A 44 -14.17 -26.86 11.80
N MET A 45 -13.90 -26.84 13.11
CA MET A 45 -13.45 -25.65 13.83
C MET A 45 -12.17 -25.05 13.25
N THR A 46 -11.15 -25.89 13.07
CA THR A 46 -9.85 -25.46 12.55
C THR A 46 -10.01 -24.85 11.16
N GLN A 47 -10.89 -25.43 10.34
CA GLN A 47 -11.18 -24.92 9.01
C GLN A 47 -11.96 -23.59 9.08
N ALA A 48 -12.92 -23.45 10.00
CA ALA A 48 -13.64 -22.18 10.21
C ALA A 48 -12.69 -21.05 10.61
N GLN A 49 -11.78 -21.29 11.57
CA GLN A 49 -10.79 -20.29 11.98
C GLN A 49 -9.84 -19.88 10.84
N LYS A 50 -9.47 -20.83 9.96
CA LYS A 50 -8.67 -20.51 8.77
C LYS A 50 -9.46 -19.66 7.77
N VAL A 51 -10.75 -19.94 7.58
CA VAL A 51 -11.63 -19.15 6.71
C VAL A 51 -11.75 -17.72 7.25
N ASP A 52 -12.04 -17.54 8.54
CA ASP A 52 -12.13 -16.21 9.16
C ASP A 52 -10.83 -15.41 8.94
N LYS A 53 -9.67 -16.07 9.08
CA LYS A 53 -8.37 -15.45 8.85
C LYS A 53 -8.18 -15.06 7.38
N LEU A 54 -8.55 -15.93 6.45
CA LEU A 54 -8.47 -15.66 5.02
C LEU A 54 -9.41 -14.52 4.59
N GLU A 55 -10.61 -14.45 5.15
CA GLU A 55 -11.55 -13.35 4.91
C GLU A 55 -10.98 -12.01 5.40
N GLN A 56 -10.36 -12.00 6.59
CA GLN A 56 -9.69 -10.82 7.11
C GLN A 56 -8.51 -10.38 6.22
N ASP A 57 -7.68 -11.34 5.80
CA ASP A 57 -6.51 -11.06 4.96
C ASP A 57 -6.95 -10.58 3.56
N LEU A 58 -8.02 -11.15 3.00
CA LEU A 58 -8.63 -10.72 1.74
C LEU A 58 -9.17 -9.30 1.84
N SER A 59 -9.90 -8.96 2.91
CA SER A 59 -10.39 -7.60 3.14
C SER A 59 -9.26 -6.58 3.26
N ASN A 60 -8.16 -6.94 3.91
CA ASN A 60 -6.98 -6.08 3.99
C ASN A 60 -6.27 -5.91 2.65
N LEU A 61 -6.21 -6.99 1.84
CA LEU A 61 -5.63 -6.94 0.51
C LEU A 61 -6.47 -6.04 -0.42
N ASP A 62 -7.79 -6.17 -0.39
CA ASP A 62 -8.72 -5.35 -1.17
C ASP A 62 -8.50 -3.85 -0.91
N LYS A 63 -8.46 -3.44 0.37
CA LYS A 63 -8.15 -2.05 0.75
C LYS A 63 -6.82 -1.54 0.20
N ARG A 64 -5.79 -2.39 0.21
CA ARG A 64 -4.47 -2.04 -0.33
C ARG A 64 -4.49 -1.92 -1.84
N VAL A 65 -5.24 -2.78 -2.53
CA VAL A 65 -5.41 -2.73 -3.98
C VAL A 65 -6.13 -1.44 -4.38
N THR A 66 -7.26 -1.11 -3.73
CA THR A 66 -7.98 0.14 -4.00
C THR A 66 -7.10 1.38 -3.79
N ALA A 67 -6.25 1.38 -2.76
CA ALA A 67 -5.29 2.47 -2.53
C ALA A 67 -4.21 2.58 -3.63
N LEU A 68 -3.86 1.47 -4.29
CA LEU A 68 -2.92 1.49 -5.41
C LEU A 68 -3.58 1.87 -6.74
N GLU A 69 -4.88 1.59 -6.91
CA GLU A 69 -5.64 1.90 -8.12
C GLU A 69 -5.78 3.41 -8.38
N VAL A 70 -5.64 4.26 -7.37
CA VAL A 70 -5.68 5.73 -7.53
C VAL A 70 -4.35 6.32 -8.00
N LEU A 71 -3.21 5.64 -7.77
CA LEU A 71 -1.88 6.14 -8.09
C LEU A 71 -1.67 6.49 -9.58
N PRO A 72 -2.19 5.72 -10.56
CA PRO A 72 -2.07 6.10 -11.97
C PRO A 72 -2.66 7.48 -12.29
N ASN A 73 -3.76 7.85 -11.63
CA ASN A 73 -4.38 9.17 -11.81
C ASN A 73 -3.52 10.27 -11.18
N GLU A 74 -3.03 10.07 -9.96
CA GLU A 74 -2.12 11.01 -9.29
C GLU A 74 -0.83 11.22 -10.11
N VAL A 75 -0.25 10.14 -10.64
CA VAL A 75 0.93 10.21 -11.52
C VAL A 75 0.61 10.95 -12.83
N ALA A 76 -0.58 10.78 -13.39
CA ALA A 76 -1.00 11.51 -14.59
C ALA A 76 -1.15 13.01 -14.34
N GLU A 77 -1.66 13.41 -13.17
CA GLU A 77 -1.75 14.81 -12.75
C GLU A 77 -0.35 15.42 -12.59
N VAL A 78 0.55 14.75 -11.85
CA VAL A 78 1.94 15.20 -11.68
C VAL A 78 2.65 15.37 -13.03
N LYS A 79 2.44 14.44 -13.98
CA LYS A 79 3.00 14.57 -15.34
C LYS A 79 2.48 15.81 -16.07
N ARG A 80 1.20 16.14 -15.92
CA ARG A 80 0.59 17.33 -16.52
C ARG A 80 1.17 18.61 -15.94
N ASP A 81 1.35 18.63 -14.62
CA ASP A 81 1.93 19.78 -13.91
C ASP A 81 3.37 20.02 -14.33
N ILE A 82 4.19 18.97 -14.41
CA ILE A 82 5.57 19.04 -14.92
C ILE A 82 5.59 19.60 -16.36
N GLY A 83 4.71 19.11 -17.23
CA GLY A 83 4.61 19.63 -18.60
C GLY A 83 4.27 21.13 -18.66
N THR A 84 3.37 21.57 -17.78
CA THR A 84 2.99 22.98 -17.64
C THR A 84 4.16 23.82 -17.14
N ILE A 85 4.85 23.37 -16.09
CA ILE A 85 6.04 24.03 -15.53
C ILE A 85 7.12 24.16 -16.60
N ASN A 86 7.44 23.07 -17.31
CA ASN A 86 8.45 23.08 -18.37
C ASN A 86 8.13 24.10 -19.46
N THR A 87 6.85 24.21 -19.83
CA THR A 87 6.38 25.20 -20.81
C THR A 87 6.57 26.63 -20.29
N GLN A 88 6.26 26.88 -19.01
CA GLN A 88 6.44 28.20 -18.38
C GLN A 88 7.93 28.55 -18.25
N VAL A 89 8.78 27.61 -17.85
CA VAL A 89 10.24 27.79 -17.78
C VAL A 89 10.81 28.12 -19.15
N ALA A 90 10.38 27.43 -20.21
CA ALA A 90 10.80 27.74 -21.58
C ALA A 90 10.43 29.18 -21.99
N LYS A 91 9.21 29.62 -21.67
CA LYS A 91 8.76 31.01 -21.91
C LYS A 91 9.59 32.02 -21.14
N LEU A 92 9.91 31.75 -19.87
CA LEU A 92 10.74 32.62 -19.04
C LEU A 92 12.17 32.71 -19.56
N ASN A 93 12.78 31.58 -19.94
CA ASN A 93 14.10 31.56 -20.54
C ASN A 93 14.14 32.40 -21.82
N LEU A 94 13.16 32.21 -22.70
CA LEU A 94 13.04 33.00 -23.92
C LEU A 94 12.86 34.50 -23.62
N ALA A 95 12.02 34.86 -22.64
CA ALA A 95 11.76 36.25 -22.28
C ALA A 95 12.96 36.95 -21.61
N VAL A 96 13.76 36.22 -20.82
CA VAL A 96 14.92 36.78 -20.10
C VAL A 96 16.15 36.87 -20.98
N PHE A 97 16.41 35.84 -21.79
CA PHE A 97 17.65 35.74 -22.55
C PHE A 97 17.50 36.03 -24.05
N GLY A 98 16.27 36.01 -24.58
CA GLY A 98 16.02 36.12 -26.01
C GLY A 98 16.22 34.80 -26.75
N ASP A 99 15.83 34.77 -28.03
CA ASP A 99 16.04 33.62 -28.91
C ASP A 99 17.53 33.54 -29.32
N GLY A 100 18.10 32.34 -29.31
CA GLY A 100 19.52 32.12 -29.67
C GLY A 100 20.55 32.34 -28.56
N ALA A 101 20.14 32.58 -27.31
CA ALA A 101 21.05 32.63 -26.18
C ALA A 101 21.70 31.26 -25.92
N THR A 102 23.04 31.22 -25.94
CA THR A 102 23.83 30.02 -25.67
C THR A 102 24.55 30.13 -24.33
N GLU A 103 24.68 29.01 -23.63
CA GLU A 103 25.44 28.95 -22.38
C GLU A 103 26.92 29.22 -22.64
N ILE A 104 27.50 30.22 -21.98
CA ILE A 104 28.93 30.54 -22.06
C ILE A 104 29.59 30.07 -20.76
N SER A 105 30.56 29.15 -20.85
CA SER A 105 31.35 28.74 -19.70
C SER A 105 32.31 29.87 -19.31
N ILE A 106 32.15 30.41 -18.11
CA ILE A 106 33.10 31.36 -17.54
C ILE A 106 34.11 30.55 -16.71
N ASP A 107 35.09 29.95 -17.38
CA ASP A 107 36.28 29.47 -16.68
C ASP A 107 37.10 30.69 -16.29
N SER A 108 37.16 30.94 -14.99
CA SER A 108 37.90 32.03 -14.38
C SER A 108 39.39 31.91 -14.70
N GLN A 109 39.90 32.73 -15.62
CA GLN A 109 41.28 33.18 -15.52
C GLN A 109 41.31 34.56 -14.89
N ASN A 110 41.84 34.58 -13.67
CA ASN A 110 42.42 35.70 -12.93
C ASN A 110 42.21 37.08 -13.58
N ASP A 111 41.33 37.89 -13.01
CA ASP A 111 41.81 38.96 -12.14
C ASP A 111 40.65 39.70 -11.49
N ILE A 112 40.95 40.23 -10.30
CA ILE A 112 40.16 41.17 -9.49
C ILE A 112 39.26 40.48 -8.44
N ASN A 113 39.88 40.29 -7.28
CA ASN A 113 39.23 40.35 -5.97
C ASN A 113 38.05 41.34 -5.97
N ASN A 114 36.81 40.84 -6.01
CA ASN A 114 35.72 41.51 -5.29
C ASN A 114 34.56 40.56 -5.01
N THR A 115 34.38 40.30 -3.72
CA THR A 115 33.57 39.26 -3.08
C THR A 115 32.05 39.43 -3.24
N LYS A 116 31.57 40.28 -4.14
CA LYS A 116 30.15 40.48 -4.45
C LYS A 116 30.03 41.07 -5.85
N LYS A 117 29.48 40.33 -6.83
CA LYS A 117 28.55 40.87 -7.85
C LYS A 117 28.04 39.81 -8.81
N ALA A 118 26.82 40.06 -9.28
CA ALA A 118 25.97 39.21 -10.11
C ALA A 118 26.57 38.96 -11.51
N LYS A 119 26.19 37.82 -12.09
CA LYS A 119 26.54 37.39 -13.45
C LYS A 119 25.90 38.34 -14.47
N GLY A 120 26.68 38.92 -15.37
CA GLY A 120 26.22 39.79 -16.46
C GLY A 120 26.07 39.03 -17.78
N ILE A 121 25.04 39.37 -18.57
CA ILE A 121 24.76 38.84 -19.91
C ILE A 121 25.30 39.84 -20.94
N SER A 122 26.00 39.37 -21.96
CA SER A 122 26.42 40.18 -23.12
C SER A 122 25.48 39.91 -24.30
N ILE A 123 24.96 40.97 -24.93
CA ILE A 123 24.12 40.90 -26.13
C ILE A 123 24.92 41.53 -27.27
N ASP A 124 25.31 40.72 -28.26
CA ASP A 124 25.96 41.20 -29.49
C ASP A 124 24.89 41.66 -30.49
N TYR A 125 24.88 42.96 -30.78
CA TYR A 125 24.02 43.58 -31.79
C TYR A 125 24.78 43.70 -33.12
N ASP A 126 25.07 42.57 -33.77
CA ASP A 126 25.78 42.58 -35.05
C ASP A 126 24.97 41.94 -36.18
N ASN A 127 23.68 42.32 -36.30
CA ASN A 127 22.89 41.93 -37.47
C ASN A 127 21.82 42.92 -37.95
N ASP A 128 21.97 44.22 -37.69
CA ASP A 128 21.21 45.27 -38.40
C ASP A 128 22.14 46.07 -39.34
N LYS A 129 22.57 45.41 -40.42
CA LYS A 129 22.88 46.08 -41.68
C LYS A 129 21.98 45.51 -42.78
N ARG A 130 20.79 46.08 -42.93
CA ARG A 130 20.20 46.37 -44.24
C ARG A 130 19.02 47.32 -44.15
#